data_AF-A0A640UN11-F1
#
_entry.id   AF-A0A640UN11-F1
#
_cell.length_a   1.000
_cell.length_b   1.000
_cell.length_c   1.000
_cell.angle_alpha   90.00
_cell.angle_beta   90.00
_cell.angle_gamma   90.00
#
_symmetry.space_group_name_H-M   'P 1'
#
loop_
_entity.id
_entity.type
_entity.pdbx_description
1 polymer ?
#
loop_
_entity_poly.entity_id
_entity_poly.type
_entity_poly.pdbx_seq_one_letter_code
_entity_poly.pdbx_strand_id
1 'polypeptide(L)'
;MIQAETAARSQRAERLRESRRTAYLDLIEQTHRMGELFWEISTVLRLPHSEARTSTLGELRDREVAEYAKIRRCARVVELEGPHSAATAALALQKTTRPFYAALSADLTGDPGGQDAFDDAYRPFWRALEEFVDAARDAHQSD
;
A
#
# COMPACT_ATOMS: atom_id res chain seq x y z
N MET A 1 -1.75 43.80 14.34
CA MET A 1 -2.11 42.43 14.76
C MET A 1 -2.61 41.55 13.60
N ILE A 2 -3.39 42.09 12.65
CA ILE A 2 -3.93 41.34 11.49
C ILE A 2 -2.83 40.66 10.65
N GLN A 3 -1.71 41.33 10.36
CA GLN A 3 -0.66 40.74 9.52
C GLN A 3 0.10 39.57 10.17
N ALA A 4 0.27 39.58 11.50
CA ALA A 4 0.90 38.48 12.22
C ALA A 4 0.03 37.21 12.23
N GLU A 5 -1.29 37.39 12.33
CA GLU A 5 -2.25 36.29 12.29
C GLU A 5 -2.38 35.69 10.88
N THR A 6 -2.39 36.52 9.84
CA THR A 6 -2.38 36.05 8.44
C THR A 6 -1.11 35.26 8.12
N ALA A 7 0.07 35.74 8.56
CA ALA A 7 1.33 35.03 8.37
C ALA A 7 1.36 33.68 9.09
N ALA A 8 0.86 33.62 10.34
CA ALA A 8 0.79 32.39 11.11
C ALA A 8 -0.15 31.34 10.47
N ARG A 9 -1.29 31.78 9.92
CA ARG A 9 -2.22 30.90 9.20
C ARG A 9 -1.61 30.35 7.91
N SER A 10 -0.94 31.20 7.13
CA SER A 10 -0.24 30.79 5.91
C SER A 10 0.87 29.77 6.20
N GLN A 11 1.70 30.03 7.21
CA GLN A 11 2.76 29.11 7.60
C GLN A 11 2.22 27.76 8.10
N ARG A 12 1.09 27.75 8.82
CA ARG A 12 0.44 26.51 9.27
C ARG A 12 -0.13 25.72 8.09
N ALA A 13 -0.74 26.39 7.11
CA ALA A 13 -1.24 25.75 5.90
C ALA A 13 -0.10 25.10 5.10
N GLU A 14 1.03 25.80 4.95
CA GLU A 14 2.19 25.27 4.22
C GLU A 14 2.78 24.03 4.89
N ARG A 15 2.97 24.06 6.22
CA ARG A 15 3.44 22.88 6.97
C ARG A 15 2.52 21.68 6.82
N LEU A 16 1.20 21.91 6.78
CA LEU A 16 0.23 20.84 6.58
C LEU A 16 0.31 20.27 5.15
N ARG A 17 0.48 21.12 4.12
CA ARG A 17 0.67 20.67 2.74
C ARG A 17 1.94 19.83 2.58
N GLU A 18 3.04 20.23 3.19
CA GLU A 18 4.31 19.49 3.15
C GLU A 18 4.22 18.16 3.90
N SER A 19 3.58 18.14 5.08
CA SER A 19 3.27 16.92 5.84
C SER A 19 2.46 15.92 4.99
N ARG A 20 1.37 16.38 4.36
CA ARG A 20 0.53 15.57 3.47
C ARG A 20 1.32 15.00 2.29
N ARG A 21 2.10 15.85 1.61
CA ARG A 21 2.91 15.43 0.46
C ARG A 21 3.88 14.32 0.85
N THR A 22 4.52 14.43 2.01
CA THR A 22 5.42 13.40 2.54
C THR A 22 4.67 12.11 2.81
N ALA A 23 3.52 12.17 3.51
CA ALA A 23 2.70 10.99 3.79
C ALA A 23 2.23 10.26 2.52
N TYR A 24 1.89 11.01 1.45
CA TYR A 24 1.50 10.41 0.18
C TYR A 24 2.67 9.71 -0.50
N LEU A 25 3.85 10.34 -0.55
CA LEU A 25 5.05 9.74 -1.12
C LEU A 25 5.45 8.47 -0.36
N ASP A 26 5.42 8.49 0.97
CA ASP A 26 5.74 7.34 1.81
C ASP A 26 4.80 6.15 1.54
N LEU A 27 3.50 6.39 1.34
CA LEU A 27 2.55 5.32 0.99
C LEU A 27 2.78 4.79 -0.43
N ILE A 28 3.08 5.66 -1.40
CA ILE A 28 3.38 5.25 -2.78
C ILE A 28 4.65 4.39 -2.80
N GLU A 29 5.72 4.84 -2.15
CA GLU A 29 6.99 4.12 -2.08
C GLU A 29 6.80 2.74 -1.43
N GLN A 30 6.09 2.69 -0.31
CA GLN A 30 5.87 1.45 0.40
C GLN A 30 4.95 0.47 -0.36
N THR A 31 4.00 0.99 -1.13
CA THR A 31 3.18 0.17 -2.04
C THR A 31 4.02 -0.45 -3.15
N HIS A 32 4.95 0.29 -3.76
CA HIS A 32 5.84 -0.25 -4.78
C HIS A 32 6.76 -1.35 -4.22
N ARG A 33 7.33 -1.15 -3.04
CA ARG A 33 8.12 -2.20 -2.35
C ARG A 33 7.33 -3.47 -2.13
N MET A 34 6.07 -3.35 -1.74
CA MET A 34 5.18 -4.50 -1.61
C MET A 34 4.91 -5.17 -2.98
N GLY A 35 4.72 -4.38 -4.05
CA GLY A 35 4.57 -4.90 -5.40
C GLY A 35 5.79 -5.70 -5.89
N GLU A 36 7.01 -5.25 -5.58
CA GLU A 36 8.24 -6.01 -5.85
C GLU A 36 8.26 -7.34 -5.10
N LEU A 37 7.86 -7.33 -3.82
CA LEU A 37 7.75 -8.56 -3.02
C LEU A 37 6.70 -9.52 -3.58
N PHE A 38 5.54 -9.02 -4.03
CA PHE A 38 4.54 -9.85 -4.69
C PHE A 38 5.08 -10.49 -5.96
N TRP A 39 5.89 -9.76 -6.73
CA TRP A 39 6.52 -10.30 -7.93
C TRP A 39 7.52 -11.43 -7.59
N GLU A 40 8.30 -11.27 -6.52
CA GLU A 40 9.17 -12.32 -5.98
C GLU A 40 8.35 -13.57 -5.58
N ILE A 41 7.23 -13.38 -4.86
CA ILE A 41 6.32 -14.47 -4.47
C ILE A 41 5.73 -15.18 -5.70
N SER A 42 5.20 -14.44 -6.68
CA SER A 42 4.62 -15.03 -7.91
C SER A 42 5.65 -15.85 -8.68
N THR A 43 6.92 -15.42 -8.69
CA THR A 43 8.02 -16.18 -9.31
C THR A 43 8.22 -17.53 -8.61
N VAL A 44 8.22 -17.56 -7.28
CA VAL A 44 8.36 -18.80 -6.51
C VAL A 44 7.12 -19.69 -6.62
N LEU A 45 5.92 -19.10 -6.65
CA LEU A 45 4.66 -19.85 -6.79
C LEU A 45 4.62 -20.69 -8.08
N ARG A 46 5.23 -20.21 -9.17
CA ARG A 46 5.32 -20.93 -10.46
C ARG A 46 6.29 -22.11 -10.47
N LEU A 47 7.14 -22.25 -9.45
CA LEU A 47 8.03 -23.40 -9.34
C LEU A 47 7.25 -24.67 -9.00
N PRO A 48 7.72 -25.85 -9.43
CA PRO A 48 7.13 -27.11 -9.01
C PRO A 48 7.10 -27.25 -7.49
N HIS A 49 6.04 -27.88 -6.98
CA HIS A 49 5.87 -28.10 -5.55
C HIS A 49 7.04 -28.92 -4.98
N SER A 50 7.68 -28.38 -3.94
CA SER A 50 8.85 -28.98 -3.29
C SER A 50 9.01 -28.40 -1.89
N GLU A 51 9.67 -29.11 -0.97
CA GLU A 51 9.94 -28.60 0.38
C GLU A 51 10.73 -27.29 0.36
N ALA A 52 11.69 -27.16 -0.57
CA ALA A 52 12.46 -25.94 -0.77
C ALA A 52 11.57 -24.75 -1.18
N ARG A 53 10.66 -24.95 -2.16
CA ARG A 53 9.67 -23.93 -2.57
C ARG A 53 8.81 -23.52 -1.38
N THR A 54 8.28 -24.49 -0.63
CA THR A 54 7.43 -24.21 0.54
C THR A 54 8.18 -23.43 1.62
N SER A 55 9.44 -23.77 1.89
CA SER A 55 10.30 -23.03 2.82
C SER A 55 10.50 -21.57 2.37
N THR A 56 10.84 -21.36 1.10
CA THR A 56 11.03 -20.01 0.54
C THR A 56 9.74 -19.19 0.59
N LEU A 57 8.59 -19.77 0.25
CA LEU A 57 7.30 -19.11 0.36
C LEU A 57 6.95 -18.74 1.81
N GLY A 58 7.34 -19.56 2.79
CA GLY A 58 7.20 -19.24 4.20
C GLY A 58 7.99 -17.99 4.61
N GLU A 59 9.25 -17.88 4.19
CA GLU A 59 10.09 -16.70 4.44
C GLU A 59 9.54 -15.44 3.76
N LEU A 60 9.04 -15.58 2.53
CA LEU A 60 8.43 -14.47 1.79
C LEU A 60 7.12 -14.01 2.42
N ARG A 61 6.30 -14.93 2.94
CA ARG A 61 5.08 -14.60 3.69
C ARG A 61 5.40 -13.79 4.95
N ASP A 62 6.45 -14.16 5.67
CA ASP A 62 6.84 -13.44 6.88
C ASP A 62 7.36 -12.02 6.54
N ARG A 63 8.08 -11.87 5.42
CA ARG A 63 8.42 -10.55 4.85
C ARG A 63 7.18 -9.76 4.43
N GLU A 64 6.18 -10.41 3.81
CA GLU A 64 4.92 -9.77 3.41
C GLU A 64 4.18 -9.17 4.61
N VAL A 65 4.10 -9.91 5.71
CA VAL A 65 3.50 -9.42 6.96
C VAL A 65 4.24 -8.18 7.49
N ALA A 66 5.57 -8.17 7.44
CA ALA A 66 6.37 -7.02 7.87
C ALA A 66 6.17 -5.80 6.97
N GLU A 67 6.14 -5.97 5.64
CA GLU A 67 5.89 -4.88 4.69
C GLU A 67 4.44 -4.37 4.79
N TYR A 68 3.47 -5.24 5.10
CA TYR A 68 2.08 -4.85 5.30
C TYR A 68 1.92 -3.96 6.54
N ALA A 69 2.66 -4.23 7.61
CA ALA A 69 2.66 -3.37 8.80
C ALA A 69 3.11 -1.93 8.47
N LYS A 70 4.07 -1.77 7.56
CA LYS A 70 4.53 -0.46 7.08
C LYS A 70 3.46 0.21 6.20
N ILE A 71 2.82 -0.50 5.25
CA ILE A 71 1.69 0.04 4.47
C ILE A 71 0.61 0.56 5.41
N ARG A 72 0.20 -0.25 6.39
CA ARG A 72 -0.81 0.12 7.38
C ARG A 72 -0.44 1.40 8.13
N ARG A 73 0.84 1.55 8.52
CA ARG A 73 1.34 2.78 9.15
C ARG A 73 1.21 3.97 8.21
N CYS A 74 1.69 3.88 6.97
CA CYS A 74 1.60 4.98 6.00
C CYS A 74 0.15 5.37 5.72
N ALA A 75 -0.74 4.40 5.48
CA ALA A 75 -2.16 4.64 5.26
C ALA A 75 -2.82 5.34 6.47
N ARG A 76 -2.42 5.00 7.70
CA ARG A 76 -2.90 5.69 8.90
C ARG A 76 -2.44 7.14 8.99
N VAL A 77 -1.22 7.45 8.56
CA VAL A 77 -0.74 8.86 8.51
C VAL A 77 -1.55 9.64 7.47
N VAL A 78 -1.79 9.06 6.30
CA VAL A 78 -2.65 9.67 5.27
C VAL A 78 -4.07 9.92 5.79
N GLU A 79 -4.65 8.98 6.54
CA GLU A 79 -5.97 9.12 7.16
C GLU A 79 -6.03 10.29 8.15
N LEU A 80 -4.94 10.57 8.86
CA LEU A 80 -4.87 11.65 9.85
C LEU A 80 -4.63 13.04 9.22
N GLU A 81 -3.80 13.10 8.19
CA GLU A 81 -3.31 14.35 7.63
C GLU A 81 -4.10 14.78 6.38
N GLY A 82 -4.58 13.84 5.59
CA GLY A 82 -5.20 14.06 4.29
C GLY A 82 -6.69 14.39 4.34
N PRO A 83 -7.26 14.94 3.24
CA PRO A 83 -8.69 15.05 3.08
C PRO A 83 -9.34 13.66 2.95
N HIS A 84 -10.66 13.62 3.15
CA HIS A 84 -11.43 12.37 3.22
C HIS A 84 -11.26 11.46 1.99
N SER A 85 -11.15 12.04 0.79
CA SER A 85 -10.93 11.28 -0.46
C SER A 85 -9.60 10.52 -0.44
N ALA A 86 -8.50 11.20 -0.12
CA ALA A 86 -7.17 10.58 -0.03
C ALA A 86 -7.10 9.52 1.08
N ALA A 87 -7.72 9.78 2.24
CA ALA A 87 -7.83 8.82 3.33
C ALA A 87 -8.58 7.54 2.91
N THR A 88 -9.70 7.71 2.19
CA THR A 88 -10.52 6.60 1.72
C THR A 88 -9.77 5.75 0.71
N ALA A 89 -9.10 6.38 -0.24
CA ALA A 89 -8.30 5.70 -1.25
C ALA A 89 -7.11 4.96 -0.63
N ALA A 90 -6.41 5.56 0.34
CA ALA A 90 -5.30 4.91 1.06
C ALA A 90 -5.75 3.64 1.81
N LEU A 91 -6.91 3.69 2.48
CA LEU A 91 -7.47 2.53 3.18
C LEU A 91 -7.95 1.45 2.20
N ALA A 92 -8.48 1.84 1.03
CA ALA A 92 -8.84 0.91 -0.03
C ALA A 92 -7.60 0.19 -0.56
N LEU A 93 -6.54 0.93 -0.91
CA LEU A 93 -5.25 0.39 -1.33
C LEU A 93 -4.68 -0.60 -0.31
N GLN A 94 -4.64 -0.24 0.99
CA GLN A 94 -4.20 -1.16 2.03
C GLN A 94 -4.98 -2.49 2.03
N LYS A 95 -6.29 -2.47 1.79
CA LYS A 95 -7.11 -3.70 1.78
C LYS A 95 -6.83 -4.59 0.58
N THR A 96 -6.38 -4.03 -0.54
CA THR A 96 -6.04 -4.81 -1.75
C THR A 96 -4.82 -5.70 -1.59
N THR A 97 -4.06 -5.59 -0.49
CA THR A 97 -2.97 -6.54 -0.20
C THR A 97 -3.47 -7.88 0.34
N ARG A 98 -4.68 -7.93 0.91
CA ARG A 98 -5.22 -9.13 1.59
C ARG A 98 -5.39 -10.35 0.68
N PRO A 99 -5.85 -10.21 -0.58
CA PRO A 99 -5.97 -11.35 -1.48
C PRO A 99 -4.65 -12.07 -1.73
N PHE A 100 -3.53 -11.35 -1.82
CA PHE A 100 -2.19 -11.95 -1.98
C PHE A 100 -1.84 -12.85 -0.79
N TYR A 101 -1.96 -12.32 0.43
CA TYR A 101 -1.72 -13.08 1.66
C TYR A 101 -2.63 -14.33 1.76
N ALA A 102 -3.90 -14.19 1.40
CA ALA A 102 -4.86 -15.29 1.43
C ALA A 102 -4.47 -16.39 0.42
N ALA A 103 -4.13 -15.99 -0.80
CA ALA A 103 -3.70 -16.89 -1.86
C ALA A 103 -2.39 -17.62 -1.51
N LEU A 104 -1.41 -16.91 -0.96
CA LEU A 104 -0.15 -17.48 -0.48
C LEU A 104 -0.38 -18.46 0.68
N SER A 105 -1.25 -18.11 1.62
CA SER A 105 -1.59 -18.98 2.75
C SER A 105 -2.29 -20.26 2.29
N ALA A 106 -3.19 -20.16 1.30
CA ALA A 106 -3.88 -21.30 0.71
C ALA A 106 -2.88 -22.26 0.03
N ASP A 107 -1.96 -21.74 -0.78
CA ASP A 107 -0.90 -22.54 -1.43
C ASP A 107 -0.02 -23.28 -0.40
N LEU A 108 0.40 -22.59 0.67
CA LEU A 108 1.19 -23.19 1.76
C LEU A 108 0.43 -24.30 2.51
N THR A 109 -0.90 -24.29 2.50
CA THR A 109 -1.74 -25.36 3.07
C THR A 109 -2.11 -26.47 2.07
N GLY A 110 -1.67 -26.35 0.82
CA GLY A 110 -1.88 -27.35 -0.23
C GLY A 110 -3.19 -27.21 -1.01
N ASP A 111 -3.84 -26.04 -0.98
CA ASP A 111 -5.05 -25.76 -1.78
C ASP A 111 -4.66 -25.37 -3.23
N PRO A 112 -5.04 -26.15 -4.25
CA PRO A 112 -4.53 -26.00 -5.63
C PRO A 112 -5.02 -24.77 -6.42
N GLY A 113 -5.66 -23.77 -5.80
CA GLY A 113 -6.10 -22.52 -6.46
C GLY A 113 -5.25 -21.27 -6.16
N GLY A 114 -4.20 -21.39 -5.35
CA GLY A 114 -3.46 -20.25 -4.81
C GLY A 114 -2.77 -19.37 -5.87
N GLN A 115 -2.22 -19.96 -6.93
CA GLN A 115 -1.48 -19.20 -7.95
C GLN A 115 -2.39 -18.25 -8.75
N ASP A 116 -3.49 -18.76 -9.30
CA ASP A 116 -4.41 -17.94 -10.12
C ASP A 116 -5.04 -16.82 -9.28
N ALA A 117 -5.42 -17.12 -8.03
CA ALA A 117 -5.94 -16.13 -7.09
C ALA A 117 -4.90 -15.04 -6.75
N PHE A 118 -3.62 -15.41 -6.66
CA PHE A 118 -2.53 -14.46 -6.44
C PHE A 118 -2.32 -13.56 -7.67
N ASP A 119 -2.34 -14.13 -8.87
CA ASP A 119 -2.16 -13.37 -10.12
C ASP A 119 -3.36 -12.44 -10.39
N ASP A 120 -4.58 -12.86 -10.08
CA ASP A 120 -5.80 -12.04 -10.20
C ASP A 120 -5.80 -10.82 -9.25
N ALA A 121 -5.04 -10.86 -8.15
CA ALA A 121 -4.96 -9.79 -7.16
C ALA A 121 -4.16 -8.56 -7.64
N TYR A 122 -3.29 -8.70 -8.66
CA TYR A 122 -2.48 -7.60 -9.18
C TYR A 122 -3.31 -6.46 -9.76
N ARG A 123 -4.33 -6.77 -10.56
CA ARG A 123 -5.10 -5.72 -11.24
C ARG A 123 -5.88 -4.84 -10.25
N PRO A 124 -6.59 -5.38 -9.25
CA PRO A 124 -7.18 -4.56 -8.19
C PRO A 124 -6.17 -3.73 -7.41
N PHE A 125 -4.99 -4.29 -7.10
CA PHE A 125 -3.95 -3.61 -6.33
C PHE A 125 -3.39 -2.38 -7.05
N TRP A 126 -2.97 -2.52 -8.31
CA TRP A 126 -2.42 -1.41 -9.07
C TRP A 126 -3.46 -0.33 -9.37
N ARG A 127 -4.71 -0.73 -9.62
CA ARG A 127 -5.81 0.22 -9.78
C ARG A 127 -6.05 1.03 -8.51
N ALA A 128 -6.02 0.41 -7.34
CA ALA A 128 -6.18 1.13 -6.07
C ALA A 128 -5.02 2.10 -5.81
N LEU A 129 -3.80 1.80 -6.30
CA LEU A 129 -2.69 2.75 -6.25
C LEU A 129 -2.93 3.95 -7.17
N GLU A 130 -3.40 3.72 -8.39
CA GLU A 130 -3.77 4.78 -9.34
C GLU A 130 -4.87 5.69 -8.75
N GLU A 131 -5.94 5.09 -8.20
CA GLU A 131 -7.02 5.81 -7.52
C GLU A 131 -6.50 6.65 -6.33
N PHE A 132 -5.55 6.12 -5.56
CA PHE A 132 -4.90 6.86 -4.49
C PHE A 132 -4.07 8.05 -5.02
N VAL A 133 -3.28 7.84 -6.07
CA VAL A 133 -2.46 8.90 -6.69
C VAL A 133 -3.33 10.02 -7.25
N ASP A 134 -4.45 9.69 -7.89
CA ASP A 134 -5.38 10.70 -8.40
C ASP A 134 -6.05 11.47 -7.27
N ALA A 135 -6.53 10.78 -6.21
CA ALA A 135 -7.08 11.45 -5.03
C ALA A 135 -6.06 12.36 -4.33
N ALA A 136 -4.80 11.95 -4.27
CA ALA A 136 -3.70 12.74 -3.71
C ALA A 136 -3.37 13.96 -4.58
N ARG A 137 -3.43 13.83 -5.91
CA ARG A 137 -3.23 14.94 -6.85
C ARG A 137 -4.35 15.97 -6.73
N ASP A 138 -5.60 15.54 -6.73
CA ASP A 138 -6.76 16.43 -6.63
C ASP A 138 -6.76 17.20 -5.30
N ALA A 139 -6.39 16.51 -4.21
CA ALA A 139 -6.19 17.12 -2.90
C ALA A 139 -5.09 18.19 -2.90
N HIS A 140 -4.07 18.03 -3.74
CA HIS A 140 -2.97 18.99 -3.84
C HIS A 140 -3.30 20.19 -4.73
N GLN A 141 -4.21 20.03 -5.69
CA GLN A 141 -4.65 21.10 -6.60
C GLN A 141 -5.81 21.95 -6.06
N SER A 142 -6.56 21.42 -5.08
CA SER A 142 -7.74 22.07 -4.49
C SER A 142 -7.44 22.92 -3.23
N ASP A 143 -6.18 22.90 -2.76
CA ASP A 143 -5.65 23.69 -1.61
C ASP A 143 -4.94 24.98 -2.07
#